data_AF-A0A1T5MKR6-F1
#
_entry.id   AF-A0A1T5MKR6-F1
#
_cell.length_a   1.000
_cell.length_b   1.000
_cell.length_c   1.000
_cell.angle_alpha   90.00
_cell.angle_beta   90.00
_cell.angle_gamma   90.00
#
_symmetry.space_group_name_H-M   'P 1'
#
loop_
_entity.id
_entity.type
_entity.pdbx_description
1 polymer ?
#
loop_
_entity_poly.entity_id
_entity_poly.type
_entity_poly.pdbx_seq_one_letter_code
_entity_poly.pdbx_strand_id
1 'polypeptide(L)'
;MTSVSISYYYKWSSLVTFIVSIMGPLVLIEGTLVEKFWMALLVNLQFHFAFQFLSRLPYGIYKRIERENPGTKIPAYKILNIFSWIMMIFSTIGFVGFLNSVMAHRQYEQLMVTMTFIAIFLGGYSSYLKLREG
;
A
#
# COMPACT_ATOMS: atom_id res chain seq x y z
N MET A 1 -13.41 8.24 -14.51
CA MET A 1 -12.40 7.38 -15.17
C MET A 1 -11.31 6.92 -14.19
N THR A 2 -10.84 7.78 -13.30
CA THR A 2 -9.77 7.53 -12.30
C THR A 2 -10.17 6.56 -11.17
N SER A 3 -11.44 6.53 -10.76
CA SER A 3 -11.93 5.49 -9.82
C SER A 3 -11.90 4.07 -10.42
N VAL A 4 -12.13 3.94 -11.73
CA VAL A 4 -12.13 2.67 -12.46
C VAL A 4 -10.71 2.14 -12.62
N SER A 5 -9.74 3.01 -12.92
CA SER A 5 -8.34 2.61 -13.07
C SER A 5 -7.72 2.17 -11.74
N ILE A 6 -7.93 2.89 -10.64
CA ILE A 6 -7.46 2.45 -9.30
C ILE A 6 -8.09 1.13 -8.89
N SER A 7 -9.40 0.94 -9.13
CA SER A 7 -10.06 -0.32 -8.81
C SER A 7 -9.45 -1.49 -9.56
N TYR A 8 -9.11 -1.29 -10.84
CA TYR A 8 -8.41 -2.28 -11.65
C TYR A 8 -7.02 -2.61 -11.09
N TYR A 9 -6.18 -1.60 -10.83
CA TYR A 9 -4.84 -1.82 -10.26
C TYR A 9 -4.90 -2.49 -8.88
N TYR A 10 -5.83 -2.08 -8.03
CA TYR A 10 -6.02 -2.70 -6.72
C TYR A 10 -6.42 -4.18 -6.83
N LYS A 11 -7.36 -4.52 -7.71
CA LYS A 11 -7.78 -5.91 -7.92
C LYS A 11 -6.62 -6.77 -8.41
N TRP A 12 -5.85 -6.27 -9.38
CA TRP A 12 -4.67 -6.96 -9.89
C TRP A 12 -3.60 -7.14 -8.82
N SER A 13 -3.25 -6.08 -8.10
CA SER A 13 -2.26 -6.18 -7.03
C SER A 13 -2.74 -7.06 -5.88
N SER A 14 -4.03 -7.05 -5.54
CA SER A 14 -4.60 -7.97 -4.55
C SER A 14 -4.51 -9.43 -5.01
N LEU A 15 -4.78 -9.72 -6.27
CA LEU A 15 -4.60 -11.06 -6.84
C LEU A 15 -3.14 -11.50 -6.82
N VAL A 16 -2.22 -10.62 -7.24
CA VAL A 16 -0.78 -10.90 -7.20
C VAL A 16 -0.31 -11.13 -5.77
N THR A 17 -0.72 -10.29 -4.83
CA THR A 17 -0.41 -10.46 -3.40
C THR A 17 -1.00 -11.76 -2.86
N PHE A 18 -2.21 -12.14 -3.25
CA PHE A 18 -2.80 -13.43 -2.85
C PHE A 18 -1.92 -14.60 -3.32
N ILE A 19 -1.55 -14.62 -4.60
CA ILE A 19 -0.66 -15.65 -5.17
C ILE A 19 0.69 -15.66 -4.44
N VAL A 20 1.32 -14.50 -4.27
CA VAL A 20 2.62 -14.37 -3.58
C VAL A 20 2.50 -14.78 -2.11
N SER A 21 1.39 -14.47 -1.45
CA SER A 21 1.17 -14.85 -0.05
C SER A 21 1.00 -16.34 0.13
N ILE A 22 0.52 -17.08 -0.87
CA ILE A 22 0.42 -18.55 -0.81
C ILE A 22 1.75 -19.19 -1.24
N MET A 23 2.27 -18.81 -2.41
CA MET A 23 3.45 -19.43 -3.00
C MET A 23 4.74 -19.04 -2.28
N GLY A 24 4.83 -17.80 -1.80
CA GLY A 24 6.00 -17.24 -1.11
C GLY A 24 6.38 -18.06 0.12
N PRO A 25 5.50 -18.24 1.14
CA PRO A 25 5.83 -19.04 2.31
C PRO A 25 6.09 -20.51 2.01
N LEU A 26 5.42 -21.08 1.00
CA LEU A 26 5.65 -22.46 0.60
C LEU A 26 7.08 -22.67 0.08
N VAL A 27 7.58 -21.73 -0.72
CA VAL A 27 8.88 -21.83 -1.40
C VAL A 27 10.03 -21.24 -0.57
N LEU A 28 9.79 -20.14 0.15
CA LEU A 28 10.85 -19.30 0.71
C LEU A 28 10.98 -19.38 2.23
N ILE A 29 9.98 -19.91 2.95
CA ILE A 29 10.04 -20.03 4.41
C ILE A 29 10.31 -21.47 4.80
N GLU A 30 11.31 -21.68 5.65
CA GLU A 30 11.50 -22.93 6.39
C GLU A 30 10.61 -22.92 7.63
N GLY A 31 9.89 -24.01 7.88
CA GLY A 31 8.97 -24.10 9.02
C GLY A 31 7.77 -25.02 8.79
N THR A 32 6.92 -25.10 9.79
CA THR A 32 5.67 -25.87 9.78
C THR A 32 4.65 -25.25 8.82
N LEU A 33 3.69 -26.06 8.37
CA LEU A 33 2.57 -25.57 7.55
C LEU A 33 1.78 -24.45 8.27
N VAL A 34 1.69 -24.50 9.59
CA VAL A 34 1.00 -23.49 10.40
C VAL A 34 1.73 -22.15 10.33
N GLU A 35 3.05 -22.14 10.48
CA GLU A 35 3.86 -20.90 10.37
C GLU A 35 3.78 -20.29 8.97
N LYS A 36 3.86 -21.13 7.93
CA LYS A 36 3.73 -20.71 6.53
C LYS A 36 2.35 -20.10 6.25
N PHE A 37 1.29 -20.72 6.76
CA PHE A 37 -0.07 -20.18 6.68
C PHE A 37 -0.19 -18.84 7.42
N TRP A 38 0.43 -18.71 8.59
CA TRP A 38 0.37 -17.46 9.34
C TRP A 38 1.05 -16.32 8.58
N MET A 39 2.22 -16.57 8.01
CA MET A 39 2.93 -15.60 7.18
C MET A 39 2.14 -15.22 5.93
N ALA A 40 1.50 -16.20 5.27
CA ALA A 40 0.60 -15.94 4.14
C ALA A 40 -0.50 -14.94 4.52
N LEU A 41 -1.19 -15.22 5.63
CA LEU A 41 -2.29 -14.40 6.08
C LEU A 41 -1.81 -13.01 6.50
N LEU A 42 -0.67 -12.90 7.20
CA LEU A 42 -0.07 -11.62 7.59
C LEU A 42 0.29 -10.74 6.39
N VAL A 43 0.95 -11.29 5.37
CA VAL A 43 1.33 -10.55 4.16
C VAL A 43 0.09 -10.02 3.44
N ASN A 44 -0.92 -10.86 3.30
CA ASN A 44 -2.18 -10.49 2.65
C ASN A 44 -2.88 -9.37 3.45
N LEU A 45 -2.99 -9.56 4.76
CA LEU A 45 -3.65 -8.63 5.66
C LEU A 45 -2.92 -7.27 5.70
N GLN A 46 -1.59 -7.27 5.77
CA GLN A 46 -0.78 -6.05 5.68
C GLN A 46 -1.01 -5.28 4.38
N PHE A 47 -1.04 -5.97 3.23
CA PHE A 47 -1.34 -5.34 1.94
C PHE A 47 -2.71 -4.65 1.95
N HIS A 48 -3.75 -5.36 2.36
CA HIS A 48 -5.10 -4.81 2.37
C HIS A 48 -5.23 -3.64 3.37
N PHE A 49 -4.69 -3.77 4.58
CA PHE A 49 -4.72 -2.71 5.58
C PHE A 49 -3.95 -1.47 5.13
N ALA A 50 -2.72 -1.63 4.62
CA ALA A 50 -1.91 -0.51 4.14
C ALA A 50 -2.63 0.25 3.02
N PHE A 51 -3.18 -0.46 2.03
CA PHE A 51 -3.92 0.16 0.94
C PHE A 51 -5.17 0.88 1.46
N GLN A 52 -6.02 0.22 2.27
CA GLN A 52 -7.29 0.81 2.72
C GLN A 52 -7.06 2.02 3.62
N PHE A 53 -6.08 1.96 4.52
CA PHE A 53 -5.73 3.05 5.40
C PHE A 53 -5.30 4.28 4.58
N LEU A 54 -4.32 4.11 3.69
CA LEU A 54 -3.77 5.21 2.91
C LEU A 54 -4.76 5.74 1.85
N SER A 55 -5.59 4.88 1.27
CA SER A 55 -6.58 5.27 0.26
C SER A 55 -7.78 6.01 0.85
N ARG A 56 -8.18 5.72 2.10
CA ARG A 56 -9.44 6.25 2.68
C ARG A 56 -9.22 7.31 3.73
N LEU A 57 -8.23 7.15 4.62
CA LEU A 57 -8.08 8.03 5.78
C LEU A 57 -7.77 9.49 5.39
N PRO A 58 -6.82 9.79 4.48
CA PRO A 58 -6.56 11.16 4.05
C PRO A 58 -7.80 11.81 3.42
N TYR A 59 -8.52 11.07 2.57
CA TYR A 59 -9.75 11.57 1.96
C TYR A 59 -10.88 11.81 2.97
N GLY A 60 -11.02 10.92 3.96
CA GLY A 60 -11.96 11.10 5.06
C GLY A 60 -11.65 12.35 5.89
N ILE A 61 -10.37 12.59 6.20
CA ILE A 61 -9.90 13.82 6.87
C ILE A 61 -10.25 15.05 6.04
N TYR A 62 -9.96 15.02 4.72
CA TYR A 62 -10.29 16.13 3.83
C TYR A 62 -11.79 16.46 3.84
N LYS A 63 -12.65 15.45 3.69
CA LYS A 63 -14.12 15.64 3.69
C LYS A 63 -14.64 16.14 5.03
N ARG A 64 -14.01 15.74 6.14
CA ARG A 64 -14.34 16.25 7.47
C ARG A 64 -13.97 17.74 7.60
N ILE A 65 -12.76 18.12 7.20
CA ILE A 65 -12.29 19.51 7.23
C ILE A 65 -13.15 20.40 6.32
N GLU A 66 -13.49 19.92 5.13
CA GLU A 66 -14.37 20.63 4.20
C GLU A 66 -15.74 20.96 4.82
N ARG A 67 -16.31 20.04 5.62
CA ARG A 67 -17.60 20.21 6.28
C ARG A 67 -17.52 21.11 7.51
N GLU A 68 -16.51 20.92 8.35
CA GLU A 68 -16.41 21.60 9.65
C GLU A 68 -15.80 23.00 9.52
N ASN A 69 -14.85 23.21 8.59
CA ASN A 69 -14.10 24.45 8.44
C ASN A 69 -13.80 24.74 6.96
N PRO A 70 -14.78 25.20 6.16
CA PRO A 70 -14.61 25.41 4.72
C PRO A 70 -13.46 26.38 4.36
N GLY A 71 -13.14 27.34 5.24
CA GLY A 71 -12.01 28.26 5.07
C GLY A 71 -10.63 27.59 5.05
N THR A 72 -10.50 26.36 5.56
CA THR A 72 -9.24 25.60 5.59
C THR A 72 -9.19 24.48 4.54
N LYS A 73 -10.16 24.43 3.60
CA LYS A 73 -10.20 23.43 2.52
C LYS A 73 -8.93 23.43 1.66
N ILE A 74 -8.48 24.60 1.23
CA ILE A 74 -7.29 24.77 0.37
C ILE A 74 -6.01 24.29 1.06
N PRO A 75 -5.68 24.72 2.30
CA PRO A 75 -4.50 24.21 2.98
C PRO A 75 -4.59 22.71 3.28
N ALA A 76 -5.76 22.20 3.67
CA ALA A 76 -5.96 20.77 3.89
C ALA A 76 -5.69 19.92 2.63
N TYR A 77 -6.23 20.35 1.49
CA TYR A 77 -5.95 19.72 0.19
C TYR A 77 -4.44 19.68 -0.08
N LYS A 78 -3.72 20.80 0.07
CA LYS A 78 -2.27 20.87 -0.20
C LYS A 78 -1.48 19.90 0.70
N ILE A 79 -1.76 19.89 2.01
CA ILE A 79 -1.06 19.03 2.97
C ILE A 79 -1.29 17.55 2.66
N LEU A 80 -2.54 17.15 2.44
CA LEU A 80 -2.89 15.75 2.19
C LEU A 80 -2.41 15.27 0.80
N ASN A 81 -2.34 16.18 -0.16
CA ASN A 81 -1.76 15.94 -1.47
C ASN A 81 -0.24 15.70 -1.37
N ILE A 82 0.48 16.54 -0.61
CA ILE A 82 1.91 16.35 -0.32
C ILE A 82 2.14 15.02 0.41
N PHE A 83 1.32 14.71 1.42
CA PHE A 83 1.38 13.43 2.12
C PHE A 83 1.24 12.25 1.15
N SER A 84 0.28 12.30 0.22
CA SER A 84 0.07 11.25 -0.78
C SER A 84 1.30 11.04 -1.67
N TRP A 85 1.95 12.14 -2.10
CA TRP A 85 3.21 12.09 -2.86
C TRP A 85 4.38 11.53 -2.06
N ILE A 86 4.53 11.96 -0.81
CA ILE A 86 5.55 11.44 0.11
C ILE A 86 5.40 9.91 0.24
N MET A 87 4.20 9.41 0.50
CA MET A 87 3.98 7.96 0.63
C MET A 87 4.37 7.20 -0.63
N MET A 88 4.03 7.73 -1.82
CA MET A 88 4.46 7.11 -3.09
C MET A 88 5.99 7.11 -3.23
N ILE A 89 6.65 8.25 -3.05
CA ILE A 89 8.11 8.38 -3.21
C ILE A 89 8.86 7.48 -2.22
N PHE A 90 8.53 7.57 -0.93
CA PHE A 90 9.18 6.76 0.10
C PHE A 90 8.90 5.27 -0.09
N SER A 91 7.72 4.87 -0.58
CA SER A 91 7.47 3.47 -0.90
C SER A 91 8.33 2.96 -2.06
N THR A 92 8.57 3.79 -3.09
CA THR A 92 9.45 3.42 -4.21
C THR A 92 10.90 3.33 -3.76
N ILE A 93 11.39 4.31 -3.01
CA ILE A 93 12.76 4.30 -2.47
C ILE A 93 12.94 3.11 -1.52
N GLY A 94 11.99 2.90 -0.61
CA GLY A 94 11.97 1.79 0.33
C GLY A 94 11.96 0.44 -0.38
N PHE A 95 11.15 0.28 -1.44
CA PHE A 95 11.11 -0.94 -2.25
C PHE A 95 12.47 -1.25 -2.88
N VAL A 96 13.12 -0.26 -3.52
CA VAL A 96 14.42 -0.45 -4.16
C VAL A 96 15.50 -0.77 -3.12
N GLY A 97 15.55 -0.02 -2.02
CA GLY A 97 16.50 -0.25 -0.93
C GLY A 97 16.31 -1.63 -0.28
N PHE A 98 15.06 -2.03 -0.09
CA PHE A 98 14.70 -3.34 0.46
C PHE A 98 15.11 -4.47 -0.48
N LEU A 99 14.81 -4.37 -1.78
CA LEU A 99 15.25 -5.36 -2.77
C LEU A 99 16.77 -5.50 -2.78
N ASN A 100 17.50 -4.38 -2.81
CA ASN A 100 18.96 -4.40 -2.76
C ASN A 100 19.46 -5.10 -1.49
N SER A 101 18.87 -4.82 -0.33
CA SER A 101 19.22 -5.46 0.93
C SER A 101 18.96 -6.97 0.91
N VAL A 102 17.78 -7.37 0.45
CA VAL A 102 17.39 -8.79 0.36
C VAL A 102 18.32 -9.56 -0.58
N MET A 103 18.64 -9.00 -1.74
CA MET A 103 19.55 -9.62 -2.70
C MET A 103 20.99 -9.70 -2.15
N ALA A 104 21.48 -8.65 -1.49
CA ALA A 104 22.83 -8.62 -0.93
C ALA A 104 23.03 -9.62 0.22
N HIS A 105 22.01 -9.77 1.08
CA HIS A 105 22.07 -10.65 2.25
C HIS A 105 21.42 -12.02 2.04
N ARG A 106 20.92 -12.29 0.82
CA ARG A 106 20.23 -13.55 0.43
C ARG A 106 19.02 -13.90 1.31
N GLN A 107 18.33 -12.89 1.81
CA GLN A 107 17.15 -13.02 2.70
C GLN A 107 15.85 -13.12 1.89
N TYR A 108 15.78 -14.08 0.98
CA TYR A 108 14.70 -14.19 -0.01
C TYR A 108 13.32 -14.40 0.64
N GLU A 109 13.26 -14.97 1.84
CA GLU A 109 12.05 -15.10 2.65
C GLU A 109 11.35 -13.76 2.89
N GLN A 110 12.11 -12.67 2.90
CA GLN A 110 11.55 -11.33 3.12
C GLN A 110 10.98 -10.70 1.84
N LEU A 111 11.16 -11.30 0.66
CA LEU A 111 10.62 -10.76 -0.59
C LEU A 111 9.10 -10.57 -0.55
N MET A 112 8.38 -11.29 0.30
CA MET A 112 6.93 -11.12 0.44
C MET A 112 6.54 -9.74 1.00
N VAL A 113 7.43 -9.09 1.77
CA VAL A 113 7.24 -7.73 2.29
C VAL A 113 7.15 -6.70 1.15
N THR A 114 7.65 -7.03 -0.04
CA THR A 114 7.55 -6.16 -1.22
C THR A 114 6.11 -5.78 -1.58
N MET A 115 5.14 -6.66 -1.28
CA MET A 115 3.72 -6.40 -1.49
C MET A 115 3.24 -5.20 -0.66
N THR A 116 3.78 -4.99 0.54
CA THR A 116 3.43 -3.86 1.39
C THR A 116 3.84 -2.52 0.76
N PHE A 117 5.00 -2.45 0.11
CA PHE A 117 5.40 -1.23 -0.61
C PHE A 117 4.47 -0.94 -1.81
N ILE A 118 4.06 -1.98 -2.53
CA ILE A 118 3.07 -1.85 -3.63
C ILE A 118 1.74 -1.33 -3.08
N ALA A 119 1.27 -1.86 -1.94
CA ALA A 119 0.05 -1.39 -1.27
C ALA A 119 0.14 0.08 -0.87
N ILE A 120 1.28 0.50 -0.32
CA ILE A 120 1.53 1.88 0.09
C ILE A 120 1.51 2.82 -1.12
N PHE A 121 2.22 2.45 -2.19
CA PHE A 121 2.25 3.22 -3.42
C PHE A 121 0.84 3.41 -4.00
N LEU A 122 0.11 2.30 -4.17
CA LEU A 122 -1.26 2.34 -4.71
C LEU A 122 -2.23 3.06 -3.78
N GLY A 123 -2.05 2.94 -2.47
CA GLY A 123 -2.83 3.68 -1.47
C GLY A 123 -2.62 5.19 -1.57
N GLY A 124 -1.35 5.62 -1.68
CA GLY A 124 -0.97 7.01 -1.90
C GLY A 124 -1.51 7.56 -3.22
N TYR A 125 -1.35 6.81 -4.31
CA TYR A 125 -1.91 7.18 -5.61
C TYR A 125 -3.44 7.27 -5.59
N SER A 126 -4.09 6.34 -4.89
CA SER A 126 -5.54 6.36 -4.71
C SER A 126 -6.02 7.58 -3.92
N SER A 127 -5.33 7.94 -2.84
CA SER A 127 -5.59 9.14 -2.06
C SER A 127 -5.44 10.39 -2.91
N TYR A 128 -4.33 10.51 -3.64
CA TYR A 128 -4.06 11.63 -4.54
C TYR A 128 -5.21 11.87 -5.53
N LEU A 129 -5.67 10.82 -6.21
CA LEU A 129 -6.75 10.94 -7.18
C LEU A 129 -8.08 11.33 -6.54
N LYS A 130 -8.43 10.74 -5.38
CA LYS A 130 -9.66 11.10 -4.65
C LYS A 130 -9.67 12.55 -4.17
N LEU A 131 -8.52 13.05 -3.70
CA LEU A 131 -8.38 14.45 -3.26
C LEU A 131 -8.52 15.42 -4.44
N ARG A 132 -8.05 15.04 -5.63
CA ARG A 132 -8.15 15.87 -6.84
C ARG A 132 -9.56 15.93 -7.43
N GLU A 133 -10.36 14.88 -7.23
CA GLU A 133 -11.76 14.80 -7.68
C GLU A 133 -12.75 15.49 -6.73
N GLY A 134 -12.40 15.68 -5.45
CA GLY A 134 -13.31 16.05 -4.37
C GLY A 134 -13.27 17.50 -3.91
#